data_AF-A0A7Y5U9I8-F1
#
_entry.id   AF-A0A7Y5U9I8-F1
#
_cell.length_a   1.000
_cell.length_b   1.000
_cell.length_c   1.000
_cell.angle_alpha   90.00
_cell.angle_beta   90.00
_cell.angle_gamma   90.00
#
_symmetry.space_group_name_H-M   'P 1'
#
loop_
_entity.id
_entity.type
_entity.pdbx_description
1 polymer ?
#
loop_
_entity_poly.entity_id
_entity_poly.type
_entity_poly.pdbx_seq_one_letter_code
_entity_poly.pdbx_strand_id
1 'polypeptide(L)'
;MAYTHSLKLGALVMFAAAAQLLGACDGGSDDIDDGNYHGGGGNTGGGGADGGGASTGGASTGGASVGGGGVGGGSCGNVKGYSELGDAFAKCTGCHSSELTTPVERQAAPVGVDYDTYALATQHLDDTRARIANDQDPPAGSPSLTAQQKSDLLSWIDCGAPE
;
A
#
# COMPACT_ATOMS: atom_id res chain seq x y z
N MET A 1 6.99 50.04 29.01
CA MET A 1 6.58 48.67 28.62
C MET A 1 5.19 48.79 28.01
N ALA A 2 5.09 48.74 26.69
CA ALA A 2 3.82 48.87 25.97
C ALA A 2 3.59 47.58 25.18
N TYR A 3 2.55 46.84 25.56
CA TYR A 3 2.07 45.65 24.85
C TYR A 3 1.06 46.09 23.79
N THR A 4 1.42 45.98 22.52
CA THR A 4 0.48 46.09 21.40
C THR A 4 0.13 44.68 20.92
N HIS A 5 -1.05 44.21 21.32
CA HIS A 5 -1.68 43.02 20.77
C HIS A 5 -2.25 43.36 19.38
N SER A 6 -1.60 42.86 18.32
CA SER A 6 -2.18 42.84 16.97
C SER A 6 -3.07 41.61 16.82
N LEU A 7 -4.39 41.79 17.00
CA LEU A 7 -5.38 40.81 16.56
C LEU A 7 -5.45 40.82 15.02
N LYS A 8 -5.01 39.74 14.39
CA LYS A 8 -5.30 39.49 12.97
C LYS A 8 -6.69 38.87 12.85
N LEU A 9 -7.64 39.68 12.38
CA LEU A 9 -8.91 39.23 11.83
C LEU A 9 -8.66 38.43 10.54
N GLY A 10 -9.39 37.33 10.39
CA GLY A 10 -10.03 36.99 9.12
C GLY A 10 -9.32 35.99 8.21
N ALA A 11 -9.68 34.72 8.34
CA ALA A 11 -9.89 33.83 7.20
C ALA A 11 -10.85 32.71 7.63
N LEU A 12 -12.15 32.98 7.49
CA LEU A 12 -13.20 31.99 7.60
C LEU A 12 -13.19 31.17 6.29
N VAL A 13 -12.46 30.05 6.27
CA VAL A 13 -12.53 29.10 5.14
C VAL A 13 -13.78 28.25 5.35
N MET A 14 -14.82 28.52 4.56
CA MET A 14 -15.97 27.64 4.44
C MET A 14 -15.52 26.33 3.79
N PHE A 15 -15.45 25.26 4.58
CA PHE A 15 -15.42 23.90 4.03
C PHE A 15 -16.85 23.48 3.72
N ALA A 16 -17.11 23.30 2.43
CA ALA A 16 -18.30 22.62 1.95
C ALA A 16 -18.24 21.15 2.40
N ALA A 17 -19.20 20.75 3.23
CA ALA A 17 -19.44 19.36 3.56
C ALA A 17 -19.99 18.64 2.32
N ALA A 18 -19.20 17.77 1.72
CA ALA A 18 -19.68 16.75 0.79
C ALA A 18 -19.85 15.44 1.57
N ALA A 19 -21.02 15.27 2.16
CA ALA A 19 -21.54 13.97 2.55
C ALA A 19 -22.80 13.72 1.74
N GLN A 20 -23.09 12.43 1.52
CA GLN A 20 -24.22 11.79 0.80
C GLN A 20 -23.80 11.20 -0.56
N LEU A 21 -24.05 9.94 -0.89
CA LEU A 21 -24.71 8.84 -0.18
C LEU A 21 -24.48 7.55 -1.01
N LEU A 22 -24.24 6.42 -0.34
CA LEU A 22 -24.71 5.06 -0.67
C LEU A 22 -24.65 4.60 -2.15
N GLY A 23 -23.56 3.93 -2.53
CA GLY A 23 -23.50 2.99 -3.65
C GLY A 23 -23.43 1.55 -3.12
N ALA A 24 -24.44 0.76 -3.45
CA ALA A 24 -24.72 -0.57 -2.91
C ALA A 24 -23.58 -1.59 -3.10
N CYS A 25 -23.38 -2.41 -2.06
CA CYS A 25 -22.90 -3.77 -2.21
C CYS A 25 -24.05 -4.63 -2.76
N ASP A 26 -23.94 -5.07 -4.00
CA ASP A 26 -24.76 -6.16 -4.54
C ASP A 26 -23.82 -7.30 -4.92
N GLY A 27 -23.97 -8.42 -4.23
CA GLY A 27 -23.27 -9.66 -4.53
C GLY A 27 -23.92 -10.33 -5.72
N GLY A 28 -23.12 -10.63 -6.74
CA GLY A 28 -23.51 -11.48 -7.87
C GLY A 28 -22.37 -12.46 -8.15
N SER A 29 -22.53 -13.68 -7.66
CA SER A 29 -21.77 -14.85 -8.08
C SER A 29 -22.38 -15.34 -9.38
N ASP A 30 -21.74 -15.09 -10.51
CA ASP A 30 -22.14 -15.70 -11.78
C ASP A 30 -20.87 -16.20 -12.49
N ASP A 31 -20.62 -17.49 -12.31
CA ASP A 31 -19.84 -18.31 -13.23
C ASP A 31 -20.33 -18.07 -14.66
N ILE A 32 -19.52 -17.39 -15.48
CA ILE A 32 -19.62 -17.44 -16.94
C ILE A 32 -18.32 -18.05 -17.45
N ASP A 33 -18.27 -19.37 -17.31
CA ASP A 33 -17.49 -20.26 -18.16
C ASP A 33 -18.42 -20.66 -19.31
N ASP A 34 -18.39 -19.90 -20.40
CA ASP A 34 -19.01 -20.29 -21.68
C ASP A 34 -18.09 -19.84 -22.82
N GLY A 35 -17.16 -20.73 -23.16
CA GLY A 35 -16.87 -21.12 -24.54
C GLY A 35 -16.56 -20.03 -25.58
N ASN A 36 -15.36 -20.17 -26.15
CA ASN A 36 -15.19 -20.19 -27.60
C ASN A 36 -15.41 -18.86 -28.36
N TYR A 37 -14.34 -18.06 -28.45
CA TYR A 37 -14.03 -17.41 -29.73
C TYR A 37 -12.58 -17.66 -30.13
N HIS A 38 -12.42 -18.69 -30.96
CA HIS A 38 -11.25 -18.94 -31.79
C HIS A 38 -11.15 -17.91 -32.93
N GLY A 39 -9.95 -17.39 -33.14
CA GLY A 39 -9.50 -16.75 -34.39
C GLY A 39 -8.58 -15.56 -34.11
N GLY A 40 -7.30 -15.53 -34.48
CA GLY A 40 -6.44 -16.43 -35.24
C GLY A 40 -5.16 -15.65 -35.53
N GLY A 41 -3.99 -16.28 -35.41
CA GLY A 41 -2.71 -15.63 -35.70
C GLY A 41 -1.56 -16.39 -35.06
N GLY A 42 -1.09 -17.42 -35.76
CA GLY A 42 -0.33 -18.52 -35.19
C GLY A 42 1.06 -18.19 -34.64
N ASN A 43 1.50 -19.05 -33.74
CA ASN A 43 2.88 -19.52 -33.76
C ASN A 43 2.91 -21.02 -33.48
N THR A 44 3.57 -21.74 -34.36
CA THR A 44 3.75 -23.18 -34.39
C THR A 44 4.83 -23.62 -33.41
N GLY A 45 4.60 -24.73 -32.71
CA GLY A 45 5.60 -25.48 -31.93
C GLY A 45 4.93 -26.06 -30.68
N GLY A 46 4.34 -27.25 -30.73
CA GLY A 46 5.07 -28.52 -30.63
C GLY A 46 5.50 -28.68 -29.17
N GLY A 47 4.79 -29.41 -28.31
CA GLY A 47 4.39 -30.81 -28.39
C GLY A 47 4.83 -31.44 -27.06
N GLY A 48 4.07 -32.37 -26.50
CA GLY A 48 4.52 -33.11 -25.31
C GLY A 48 3.42 -33.30 -24.28
N ALA A 49 2.83 -34.49 -24.34
CA ALA A 49 1.76 -34.96 -23.51
C ALA A 49 2.27 -35.61 -22.21
N ASP A 50 1.33 -35.76 -21.27
CA ASP A 50 1.20 -36.84 -20.28
C ASP A 50 2.24 -37.00 -19.18
N GLY A 51 1.75 -37.10 -17.95
CA GLY A 51 2.53 -37.64 -16.83
C GLY A 51 1.88 -37.45 -15.47
N GLY A 52 0.79 -38.17 -15.21
CA GLY A 52 0.27 -38.34 -13.84
C GLY A 52 1.22 -39.14 -12.96
N GLY A 53 1.08 -39.04 -11.64
CA GLY A 53 1.78 -39.92 -10.73
C GLY A 53 1.89 -39.40 -9.31
N ALA A 54 1.05 -39.94 -8.44
CA ALA A 54 0.95 -39.70 -7.01
C ALA A 54 2.27 -39.84 -6.23
N SER A 55 2.34 -39.28 -5.02
CA SER A 55 2.40 -40.08 -3.77
C SER A 55 2.55 -39.21 -2.51
N THR A 56 1.60 -39.43 -1.59
CA THR A 56 1.78 -39.63 -0.14
C THR A 56 2.37 -38.52 0.74
N GLY A 57 1.47 -37.86 1.49
CA GLY A 57 1.29 -38.15 2.92
C GLY A 57 2.31 -37.59 3.92
N GLY A 58 1.80 -36.93 4.96
CA GLY A 58 2.48 -36.91 6.26
C GLY A 58 2.47 -35.55 6.96
N ALA A 59 1.60 -35.43 7.96
CA ALA A 59 1.38 -34.30 8.87
C ALA A 59 2.64 -33.71 9.53
N SER A 60 2.61 -32.41 9.87
CA SER A 60 2.33 -31.93 11.25
C SER A 60 2.78 -30.48 11.48
N THR A 61 1.90 -29.75 12.17
CA THR A 61 2.18 -28.65 13.13
C THR A 61 2.80 -27.34 12.64
N GLY A 62 1.96 -26.29 12.70
CA GLY A 62 2.33 -25.05 13.39
C GLY A 62 2.47 -23.81 12.50
N GLY A 63 1.55 -22.87 12.68
CA GLY A 63 1.69 -21.49 12.22
C GLY A 63 0.51 -21.05 11.38
N ALA A 64 -0.35 -20.20 11.95
CA ALA A 64 -1.44 -19.57 11.24
C ALA A 64 -0.90 -18.66 10.13
N SER A 65 -0.78 -19.17 8.91
CA SER A 65 -0.79 -18.36 7.71
C SER A 65 -2.25 -18.18 7.31
N VAL A 66 -2.84 -17.07 7.76
CA VAL A 66 -4.09 -16.58 7.17
C VAL A 66 -3.81 -16.26 5.69
N GLY A 67 -4.54 -16.95 4.81
CA GLY A 67 -4.48 -16.76 3.36
C GLY A 67 -4.85 -15.32 2.96
N GLY A 68 -4.53 -14.84 1.77
CA GLY A 68 -4.35 -15.56 0.51
C GLY A 68 -5.13 -14.80 -0.55
N GLY A 69 -4.50 -13.78 -1.12
CA GLY A 69 -4.97 -13.06 -2.31
C GLY A 69 -3.79 -12.93 -3.26
N GLY A 70 -3.61 -13.94 -4.12
CA GLY A 70 -2.45 -14.01 -5.00
C GLY A 70 -2.51 -12.98 -6.12
N VAL A 71 -1.45 -12.18 -6.24
CA VAL A 71 -0.93 -11.65 -7.51
C VAL A 71 0.61 -11.69 -7.45
N GLY A 72 1.22 -12.51 -8.30
CA GLY A 72 2.67 -12.51 -8.56
C GLY A 72 3.53 -13.12 -7.45
N GLY A 73 3.85 -14.42 -7.56
CA GLY A 73 4.83 -15.10 -6.72
C GLY A 73 6.26 -14.58 -6.92
N GLY A 74 6.55 -13.38 -6.44
CA GLY A 74 7.90 -12.97 -6.09
C GLY A 74 8.25 -13.60 -4.75
N SER A 75 9.35 -14.35 -4.67
CA SER A 75 9.81 -14.87 -3.37
C SER A 75 10.16 -13.69 -2.46
N CYS A 76 9.40 -13.50 -1.39
CA CYS A 76 9.66 -12.50 -0.35
C CYS A 76 11.02 -12.66 0.37
N GLY A 77 11.76 -13.73 0.09
CA GLY A 77 13.07 -14.01 0.67
C GLY A 77 14.19 -13.03 0.30
N ASN A 78 13.99 -12.14 -0.67
CA ASN A 78 14.97 -11.11 -1.08
C ASN A 78 14.41 -9.68 -1.03
N VAL A 79 13.25 -9.48 -0.40
CA VAL A 79 12.68 -8.13 -0.25
C VAL A 79 13.41 -7.40 0.86
N LYS A 80 13.69 -6.11 0.62
CA LYS A 80 14.35 -5.24 1.60
C LYS A 80 13.51 -5.14 2.87
N GLY A 81 14.17 -5.24 4.02
CA GLY A 81 13.57 -4.94 5.31
C GLY A 81 13.32 -3.44 5.51
N TYR A 82 12.57 -3.09 6.55
CA TYR A 82 12.32 -1.70 6.96
C TYR A 82 13.62 -0.90 7.10
N SER A 83 14.64 -1.49 7.72
CA SER A 83 15.94 -0.85 7.94
C SER A 83 16.68 -0.54 6.63
N GLU A 84 16.54 -1.39 5.63
CA GLU A 84 17.16 -1.22 4.30
C GLU A 84 16.42 -0.19 3.43
N LEU A 85 15.17 0.12 3.78
CA LEU A 85 14.33 1.14 3.14
C LEU A 85 14.46 2.52 3.81
N GLY A 86 15.45 2.72 4.68
CA GLY A 86 15.62 3.95 5.47
C GLY A 86 15.56 5.25 4.63
N ASP A 87 16.18 5.27 3.45
CA ASP A 87 16.15 6.45 2.57
C ASP A 87 14.75 6.77 2.02
N ALA A 88 13.88 5.76 1.91
CA ALA A 88 12.50 5.93 1.50
C ALA A 88 11.66 6.41 2.69
N PHE A 89 11.78 5.76 3.86
CA PHE A 89 11.08 6.16 5.09
C PHE A 89 11.48 7.56 5.60
N ALA A 90 12.73 7.98 5.36
CA ALA A 90 13.18 9.34 5.66
C ALA A 90 12.37 10.42 4.91
N LYS A 91 11.80 10.10 3.74
CA LYS A 91 10.93 11.03 2.99
C LYS A 91 9.51 11.08 3.57
N CYS A 92 9.05 9.98 4.16
CA CYS A 92 7.73 9.89 4.79
C CYS A 92 7.69 10.64 6.14
N THR A 93 8.73 10.47 6.96
CA THR A 93 8.81 11.01 8.32
C THR A 93 8.87 12.53 8.39
N GLY A 94 9.13 13.23 7.28
CA GLY A 94 9.03 14.68 7.21
C GLY A 94 7.62 15.25 7.47
N CYS A 95 6.58 14.43 7.30
CA CYS A 95 5.18 14.78 7.62
C CYS A 95 4.51 13.73 8.53
N HIS A 96 4.99 12.48 8.47
CA HIS A 96 4.45 11.32 9.18
C HIS A 96 5.44 10.80 10.23
N SER A 97 5.83 11.66 11.17
CA SER A 97 6.64 11.26 12.33
C SER A 97 5.81 11.40 13.60
N SER A 98 5.96 10.43 14.51
CA SER A 98 5.27 10.44 15.82
C SER A 98 5.63 11.66 16.68
N GLU A 99 6.75 12.33 16.39
CA GLU A 99 7.20 13.54 17.07
C GLU A 99 6.43 14.79 16.62
N LEU A 100 5.77 14.76 15.46
CA LEU A 100 5.00 15.88 14.91
C LEU A 100 3.57 15.81 15.45
N THR A 101 3.22 16.75 16.33
CA THR A 101 1.94 16.72 17.07
C THR A 101 0.92 17.72 16.54
N THR A 102 1.35 18.74 15.77
CA THR A 102 0.43 19.76 15.24
C THR A 102 0.10 19.54 13.75
N PRO A 103 -1.10 19.92 13.29
CA PRO A 103 -1.46 19.82 11.87
C PRO A 103 -0.55 20.60 10.92
N VAL A 104 0.06 21.69 11.41
CA VAL A 104 0.97 22.53 10.62
C VAL A 104 2.30 21.81 10.37
N GLU A 105 2.89 21.22 11.42
CA GLU A 105 4.13 20.43 11.29
C GLU A 105 3.92 19.20 10.40
N ARG A 106 2.77 18.54 10.54
CA ARG A 106 2.39 17.37 9.75
C ARG A 106 1.97 17.71 8.32
N GLN A 107 1.84 18.98 7.96
CA GLN A 107 1.35 19.41 6.63
C GLN A 107 0.02 18.72 6.23
N ALA A 108 -0.91 18.64 7.18
CA ALA A 108 -2.18 17.91 7.07
C ALA A 108 -2.07 16.37 6.95
N ALA A 109 -0.88 15.77 7.15
CA ALA A 109 -0.78 14.33 7.35
C ALA A 109 -1.55 13.89 8.61
N PRO A 110 -2.33 12.79 8.56
CA PRO A 110 -3.13 12.33 9.70
C PRO A 110 -2.27 12.00 10.92
N VAL A 111 -2.77 12.31 12.11
CA VAL A 111 -2.15 11.89 13.38
C VAL A 111 -2.30 10.38 13.54
N GLY A 112 -1.24 9.70 14.00
CA GLY A 112 -1.22 8.25 14.19
C GLY A 112 -0.92 7.44 12.93
N VAL A 113 -0.65 8.11 11.81
CA VAL A 113 -0.05 7.49 10.60
C VAL A 113 1.41 7.94 10.57
N ASP A 114 2.28 7.14 11.18
CA ASP A 114 3.67 7.48 11.43
C ASP A 114 4.60 6.38 10.92
N TYR A 115 5.80 6.74 10.44
CA TYR A 115 6.75 5.79 9.83
C TYR A 115 8.17 5.92 10.37
N ASP A 116 8.33 6.46 11.58
CA ASP A 116 9.63 6.65 12.24
C ASP A 116 10.13 5.37 12.94
N THR A 117 9.26 4.39 13.17
CA THR A 117 9.64 3.06 13.66
C THR A 117 8.94 1.97 12.86
N TYR A 118 9.51 0.77 12.83
CA TYR A 118 8.91 -0.41 12.21
C TYR A 118 7.47 -0.65 12.71
N ALA A 119 7.30 -0.66 14.04
CA ALA A 119 6.01 -0.91 14.68
C ALA A 119 4.92 0.13 14.34
N LEU A 120 5.30 1.36 13.99
CA LEU A 120 4.37 2.39 13.52
C LEU A 120 4.11 2.25 12.02
N ALA A 121 5.15 1.99 11.23
CA ALA A 121 5.05 1.86 9.78
C ALA A 121 4.17 0.70 9.31
N THR A 122 4.01 -0.35 10.13
CA THR A 122 3.18 -1.52 9.82
C THR A 122 1.70 -1.38 10.21
N GLN A 123 1.27 -0.26 10.81
CA GLN A 123 -0.10 -0.13 11.32
C GLN A 123 -1.16 0.09 10.22
N HIS A 124 -0.76 0.68 9.10
CA HIS A 124 -1.68 1.14 8.04
C HIS A 124 -1.27 0.65 6.65
N LEU A 125 -0.70 -0.56 6.55
CA LEU A 125 -0.07 -1.07 5.32
C LEU A 125 -0.97 -0.99 4.07
N ASP A 126 -2.26 -1.37 4.18
CA ASP A 126 -3.19 -1.35 3.06
C ASP A 126 -3.44 0.08 2.53
N ASP A 127 -3.64 1.03 3.46
CA ASP A 127 -3.84 2.44 3.11
C ASP A 127 -2.56 3.04 2.54
N THR A 128 -1.41 2.81 3.18
CA THR A 128 -0.10 3.25 2.71
C THR A 128 0.17 2.73 1.29
N ARG A 129 -0.11 1.44 1.04
CA ARG A 129 0.03 0.83 -0.29
C ARG A 129 -0.84 1.53 -1.32
N ALA A 130 -2.12 1.75 -1.02
CA ALA A 130 -3.04 2.42 -1.93
C ALA A 130 -2.58 3.84 -2.27
N ARG A 131 -2.11 4.61 -1.27
CA ARG A 131 -1.65 5.98 -1.49
C ARG A 131 -0.36 6.06 -2.29
N ILE A 132 0.61 5.18 -2.00
CA ILE A 132 1.86 5.07 -2.77
C ILE A 132 1.56 4.64 -4.21
N ALA A 133 0.74 3.60 -4.42
CA ALA A 133 0.41 3.09 -5.74
C ALA A 133 -0.23 4.18 -6.64
N ASN A 134 -1.12 4.99 -6.06
CA ASN A 134 -1.85 6.05 -6.75
C ASN A 134 -1.16 7.42 -6.75
N ASP A 135 0.11 7.52 -6.30
CA ASP A 135 0.87 8.78 -6.22
C ASP A 135 0.12 9.90 -5.47
N GLN A 136 -0.64 9.52 -4.43
CA GLN A 136 -1.38 10.47 -3.58
C GLN A 136 -0.49 11.14 -2.54
N ASP A 137 0.68 10.56 -2.27
CA ASP A 137 1.72 11.15 -1.45
C ASP A 137 3.07 11.13 -2.16
N PRO A 138 3.92 12.13 -1.88
CA PRO A 138 3.66 13.27 -1.00
C PRO A 138 2.96 14.44 -1.74
N PRO A 139 2.53 15.50 -1.02
CA PRO A 139 2.04 16.73 -1.65
C PRO A 139 3.01 17.28 -2.71
N ALA A 140 2.48 17.95 -3.73
CA ALA A 140 3.29 18.56 -4.76
C ALA A 140 4.32 19.53 -4.15
N GLY A 141 5.60 19.38 -4.55
CA GLY A 141 6.71 20.17 -4.02
C GLY A 141 7.46 19.53 -2.85
N SER A 142 6.95 18.42 -2.31
CA SER A 142 7.66 17.61 -1.30
C SER A 142 8.57 16.55 -1.94
N PRO A 143 9.59 16.04 -1.24
CA PRO A 143 10.48 15.02 -1.77
C PRO A 143 9.76 13.73 -2.16
N SER A 144 9.63 13.45 -3.45
CA SER A 144 9.00 12.23 -3.96
C SER A 144 9.93 11.01 -3.88
N LEU A 145 9.32 9.82 -3.81
CA LEU A 145 10.04 8.56 -4.00
C LEU A 145 10.57 8.46 -5.44
N THR A 146 11.74 7.86 -5.61
CA THR A 146 12.15 7.42 -6.96
C THR A 146 11.30 6.22 -7.39
N ALA A 147 11.27 5.92 -8.68
CA ALA A 147 10.57 4.72 -9.18
C ALA A 147 11.04 3.43 -8.48
N GLN A 148 12.35 3.32 -8.22
CA GLN A 148 12.91 2.17 -7.50
C GLN A 148 12.44 2.14 -6.04
N GLN A 149 12.49 3.27 -5.32
CA GLN A 149 12.04 3.32 -3.93
C GLN A 149 10.56 3.00 -3.80
N LYS A 150 9.73 3.49 -4.73
CA LYS A 150 8.29 3.13 -4.80
C LYS A 150 8.11 1.62 -5.00
N SER A 151 8.84 1.03 -5.94
CA SER A 151 8.80 -0.42 -6.20
C SER A 151 9.24 -1.24 -4.98
N ASP A 152 10.31 -0.83 -4.30
CA ASP A 152 10.85 -1.52 -3.13
C ASP A 152 9.89 -1.44 -1.94
N LEU A 153 9.29 -0.27 -1.68
CA LEU A 153 8.27 -0.07 -0.64
C LEU A 153 7.02 -0.91 -0.91
N LEU A 154 6.51 -0.93 -2.14
CA LEU A 154 5.34 -1.74 -2.48
C LEU A 154 5.65 -3.23 -2.31
N SER A 155 6.84 -3.67 -2.71
CA SER A 155 7.28 -5.06 -2.49
C SER A 155 7.38 -5.41 -1.02
N TRP A 156 7.88 -4.49 -0.19
CA TRP A 156 7.93 -4.63 1.27
C TRP A 156 6.52 -4.81 1.86
N ILE A 157 5.56 -3.97 1.47
CA ILE A 157 4.17 -4.10 1.91
C ILE A 157 3.57 -5.43 1.45
N ASP A 158 3.69 -5.76 0.16
CA ASP A 158 3.13 -6.98 -0.43
C ASP A 158 3.72 -8.27 0.18
N CYS A 159 4.92 -8.19 0.75
CA CYS A 159 5.60 -9.29 1.43
C CYS A 159 5.38 -9.33 2.96
N GLY A 160 4.39 -8.61 3.47
CA GLY A 160 4.05 -8.62 4.89
C GLY A 160 5.00 -7.79 5.75
N ALA A 161 5.67 -6.81 5.15
CA ALA A 161 6.52 -5.84 5.82
C ALA A 161 7.63 -6.47 6.69
N PRO A 162 8.65 -7.11 6.10
CA PRO A 162 9.80 -7.60 6.86
C PRO A 162 10.59 -6.46 7.54
N GLU A 163 11.13 -6.70 8.73
CA GLU A 163 11.91 -5.69 9.49
C GLU A 163 13.32 -5.45 8.92
#